data_AF-A0A645HV93-F1
#
_entry.id   AF-A0A645HV93-F1
#
_cell.length_a   1.000
_cell.length_b   1.000
_cell.length_c   1.000
_cell.angle_alpha   90.00
_cell.angle_beta   90.00
_cell.angle_gamma   90.00
#
_symmetry.space_group_name_H-M   'P 1'
#
loop_
_entity.id
_entity.type
_entity.pdbx_description
1 polymer ?
#
loop_
_entity_poly.entity_id
_entity_poly.type
_entity_poly.pdbx_seq_one_letter_code
_entity_poly.pdbx_strand_id
1 'polypeptide(L)'
;MLADFRSPHYTIDKLDGMLKGVTDGTTVATLKANLDNESDLVKVYDSSGHEVTAGVVGTGMTVEYRISGALKDSLKILVLGDINGDGRINVGDYTLLRLNIMEIKDLSGLYAAAGDVNRDGELNVSDYTLIKLDLLNIQKIN
;
A
#
# COMPACT_ATOMS: atom_id res chain seq x y z
N MET A 1 -12.87 -4.13 -22.99
CA MET A 1 -12.79 -4.55 -21.58
C MET A 1 -11.41 -5.16 -21.35
N LEU A 2 -10.69 -4.70 -20.33
CA LEU A 2 -9.32 -5.17 -20.04
C LEU A 2 -9.38 -6.59 -19.43
N ALA A 3 -8.30 -7.36 -19.58
CA ALA A 3 -8.18 -8.67 -18.91
C ALA A 3 -7.67 -8.51 -17.47
N ASP A 4 -6.80 -7.52 -17.24
CA ASP A 4 -6.06 -7.28 -16.00
C ASP A 4 -6.10 -5.77 -15.65
N PHE A 5 -5.58 -5.42 -14.46
CA PHE A 5 -5.34 -4.03 -14.09
C PHE A 5 -4.38 -3.33 -15.05
N ARG A 6 -4.64 -2.05 -15.31
CA ARG A 6 -3.71 -1.11 -15.96
C ARG A 6 -3.77 0.25 -15.28
N SER A 7 -2.64 0.94 -15.23
CA SER A 7 -2.54 2.29 -14.66
C SER A 7 -1.30 3.01 -15.20
N PRO A 8 -1.40 4.31 -15.51
CA PRO A 8 -0.24 5.17 -15.71
C PRO A 8 0.33 5.74 -14.39
N HIS A 9 -0.38 5.57 -13.27
CA HIS A 9 -0.02 6.13 -11.96
C HIS A 9 0.55 5.10 -10.99
N TYR A 10 0.15 3.84 -11.12
CA TYR A 10 0.58 2.76 -10.24
C TYR A 10 1.42 1.74 -10.98
N THR A 11 2.38 1.17 -10.25
CA THR A 11 3.17 0.05 -10.74
C THR A 11 2.44 -1.24 -10.39
N ILE A 12 2.07 -2.00 -11.41
CA ILE A 12 1.41 -3.30 -11.27
C ILE A 12 2.48 -4.39 -11.32
N ASP A 13 2.82 -4.91 -10.14
CA ASP A 13 3.76 -6.00 -9.99
C ASP A 13 3.01 -7.34 -9.98
N LYS A 14 2.98 -8.00 -11.15
CA LYS A 14 2.33 -9.30 -11.30
C LYS A 14 3.11 -10.46 -10.69
N LEU A 15 4.42 -10.30 -10.50
CA LEU A 15 5.25 -11.35 -9.93
C LEU A 15 4.97 -11.48 -8.43
N ASP A 16 4.91 -10.34 -7.74
CA ASP A 16 4.64 -10.27 -6.30
C ASP A 16 3.14 -10.13 -5.98
N GLY A 17 2.29 -9.92 -6.99
CA GLY A 17 0.85 -9.70 -6.83
C GLY A 17 0.52 -8.38 -6.12
N MET A 18 1.27 -7.32 -6.41
CA MET A 18 1.20 -6.04 -5.71
C MET A 18 0.82 -4.87 -6.63
N LEU A 19 0.08 -3.91 -6.06
CA LEU A 19 -0.09 -2.57 -6.60
C LEU A 19 0.80 -1.61 -5.80
N LYS A 20 1.87 -1.14 -6.42
CA LYS A 20 2.90 -0.26 -5.83
C LYS A 20 2.74 1.18 -6.34
N GLY A 21 3.32 2.15 -5.64
CA GLY A 21 3.23 3.58 -5.98
C GLY A 21 1.96 4.27 -5.47
N VAL A 22 1.23 3.61 -4.57
CA VAL A 22 0.12 4.24 -3.84
C VAL A 22 0.71 5.08 -2.71
N THR A 23 0.34 6.36 -2.65
CA THR A 23 0.88 7.32 -1.68
C THR A 23 -0.03 7.46 -0.45
N ASP A 24 0.56 7.96 0.64
CA ASP A 24 -0.12 8.38 1.86
C ASP A 24 -1.46 9.08 1.60
N GLY A 25 -2.52 8.64 2.29
CA GLY A 25 -3.84 9.28 2.22
C GLY A 25 -4.61 9.07 0.92
N THR A 26 -4.15 8.22 0.00
CA THR A 26 -4.91 7.88 -1.22
C THR A 26 -6.28 7.33 -0.83
N THR A 27 -7.35 7.91 -1.36
CA THR A 27 -8.70 7.42 -1.10
C THR A 27 -9.09 6.27 -2.02
N VAL A 28 -10.06 5.45 -1.61
CA VAL A 28 -10.65 4.40 -2.48
C VAL A 28 -11.10 4.99 -3.82
N ALA A 29 -11.72 6.17 -3.80
CA ALA A 29 -12.15 6.86 -5.01
C ALA A 29 -10.97 7.28 -5.90
N THR A 30 -9.91 7.85 -5.30
CA THR A 30 -8.71 8.27 -6.04
C THR A 30 -8.00 7.06 -6.65
N LEU A 31 -7.86 5.97 -5.89
CA LEU A 31 -7.27 4.73 -6.38
C LEU A 31 -8.02 4.20 -7.61
N LYS A 32 -9.35 4.15 -7.55
CA LYS A 32 -10.17 3.70 -8.68
C LYS A 32 -10.09 4.63 -9.89
N ALA A 33 -9.98 5.93 -9.69
CA ALA A 33 -9.87 6.92 -10.76
C ALA A 33 -8.51 6.86 -11.48
N ASN A 34 -7.47 6.40 -10.80
CA ASN A 34 -6.12 6.26 -11.33
C ASN A 34 -5.86 4.90 -12.03
N LEU A 35 -6.85 4.02 -12.06
CA LEU A 35 -6.81 2.78 -12.83
C LEU A 35 -7.52 2.99 -14.17
N ASP A 36 -6.99 2.41 -15.26
CA ASP A 36 -7.63 2.48 -16.59
C ASP A 36 -8.88 1.58 -16.68
N ASN A 37 -9.12 0.74 -15.67
CA ASN A 37 -10.28 -0.13 -15.56
C ASN A 37 -11.54 0.68 -15.19
N GLU A 38 -12.70 0.29 -15.71
CA GLU A 38 -13.99 0.90 -15.33
C GLU A 38 -14.19 0.82 -13.80
N SER A 39 -14.33 1.98 -13.14
CA SER A 39 -14.28 2.07 -11.67
C SER A 39 -15.36 1.25 -10.95
N ASP A 40 -16.51 1.02 -11.59
CA ASP A 40 -17.60 0.20 -11.05
C ASP A 40 -17.26 -1.30 -10.97
N LEU A 41 -16.33 -1.74 -11.83
CA LEU A 41 -15.82 -3.11 -11.86
C LEU A 41 -14.64 -3.31 -10.90
N VAL A 42 -14.12 -2.23 -10.31
CA VAL A 42 -13.04 -2.28 -9.34
C VAL A 42 -13.61 -2.26 -7.92
N LYS A 43 -13.23 -3.27 -7.14
CA LYS A 43 -13.63 -3.47 -5.75
C LYS A 43 -12.41 -3.42 -4.86
N VAL A 44 -12.55 -2.86 -3.67
CA VAL A 44 -11.47 -2.77 -2.68
C VAL A 44 -11.95 -3.47 -1.42
N TYR A 45 -11.07 -4.26 -0.82
CA TYR A 45 -11.34 -5.04 0.38
C TYR A 45 -10.29 -4.75 1.44
N ASP A 46 -10.70 -4.69 2.70
CA ASP A 46 -9.78 -4.62 3.83
C ASP A 46 -9.01 -5.94 4.02
N SER A 47 -8.08 -5.95 4.97
CA SER A 47 -7.29 -7.14 5.31
C SER A 47 -8.13 -8.29 5.89
N SER A 48 -9.36 -8.02 6.34
CA SER A 48 -10.32 -9.01 6.84
C SER A 48 -11.28 -9.52 5.75
N GLY A 49 -11.19 -9.00 4.52
CA GLY A 49 -12.03 -9.39 3.39
C GLY A 49 -13.38 -8.66 3.29
N HIS A 50 -13.59 -7.57 4.05
CA HIS A 50 -14.80 -6.74 3.90
C HIS A 50 -14.61 -5.71 2.79
N GLU A 51 -15.64 -5.53 1.96
CA GLU A 51 -15.60 -4.51 0.90
C GLU A 51 -15.56 -3.11 1.52
N VAL A 52 -14.59 -2.31 1.10
CA VAL A 52 -14.42 -0.91 1.50
C VAL A 52 -14.77 -0.03 0.31
N THR A 53 -15.79 0.80 0.50
CA THR A 53 -16.32 1.68 -0.57
C THR A 53 -15.90 3.14 -0.42
N ALA A 54 -15.38 3.53 0.75
CA ALA A 54 -14.93 4.88 1.07
C ALA A 54 -13.79 4.87 2.09
N GLY A 55 -13.12 6.01 2.26
CA GLY A 55 -11.95 6.13 3.13
C GLY A 55 -10.63 6.03 2.38
N VAL A 56 -9.54 5.91 3.12
CA VAL A 56 -8.18 5.73 2.59
C VAL A 56 -7.89 4.25 2.34
N VAL A 57 -7.02 3.99 1.37
CA VAL A 57 -6.45 2.67 1.16
C VAL A 57 -5.12 2.57 1.88
N GLY A 58 -4.85 1.42 2.47
CA GLY A 58 -3.61 1.15 3.20
C GLY A 58 -2.95 -0.16 2.79
N THR A 59 -1.74 -0.34 3.28
CA THR A 59 -0.96 -1.55 3.09
C THR A 59 -1.74 -2.76 3.59
N GLY A 60 -1.84 -3.80 2.76
CA GLY A 60 -2.49 -5.08 3.11
C GLY A 60 -3.94 -5.19 2.64
N MET A 61 -4.55 -4.07 2.25
CA MET A 61 -5.82 -4.07 1.52
C MET A 61 -5.66 -4.73 0.15
N THR A 62 -6.79 -5.15 -0.42
CA THR A 62 -6.83 -5.88 -1.70
C THR A 62 -7.67 -5.09 -2.69
N VAL A 63 -7.18 -4.93 -3.91
CA VAL A 63 -7.97 -4.41 -5.03
C VAL A 63 -8.29 -5.55 -5.98
N GLU A 64 -9.56 -5.70 -6.35
CA GLU A 64 -10.06 -6.75 -7.22
C GLU A 64 -10.75 -6.14 -8.44
N TYR A 65 -10.49 -6.71 -9.61
CA TYR A 65 -11.19 -6.40 -10.84
C TYR A 65 -12.19 -7.52 -11.15
N ARG A 66 -13.48 -7.17 -11.22
CA ARG A 66 -14.57 -8.14 -11.39
C ARG A 66 -15.44 -7.78 -12.58
N ILE A 67 -15.61 -8.74 -13.51
CA ILE A 67 -16.48 -8.60 -14.68
C ILE A 67 -17.66 -9.55 -14.49
N SER A 68 -18.89 -9.01 -14.49
CA SER A 68 -20.12 -9.80 -14.29
C SER A 68 -20.08 -10.69 -13.05
N GLY A 69 -19.47 -10.19 -11.96
CA GLY A 69 -19.31 -10.89 -10.68
C GLY A 69 -18.11 -11.85 -10.60
N ALA A 70 -17.51 -12.24 -11.73
CA ALA A 70 -16.34 -13.11 -11.77
C ALA A 70 -15.06 -12.33 -11.47
N LEU A 71 -14.23 -12.83 -10.55
CA LEU A 71 -12.89 -12.30 -10.29
C LEU A 71 -12.00 -12.52 -11.52
N LYS A 72 -11.38 -11.43 -11.99
CA LYS A 72 -10.46 -11.44 -13.12
C LYS A 72 -9.03 -11.22 -12.68
N ASP A 73 -8.85 -10.31 -11.74
CA ASP A 73 -7.55 -9.90 -11.28
C ASP A 73 -7.64 -9.44 -9.82
N SER A 74 -6.56 -9.63 -9.08
CA SER A 74 -6.48 -9.28 -7.65
C SER A 74 -5.05 -8.91 -7.30
N LEU A 75 -4.87 -7.79 -6.61
CA LEU A 75 -3.57 -7.29 -6.17
C LEU A 75 -3.65 -6.82 -4.72
N LYS A 76 -2.56 -7.01 -3.98
CA LYS A 76 -2.36 -6.41 -2.66
C LYS A 76 -1.84 -4.98 -2.80
N ILE A 77 -2.41 -4.06 -2.05
CA ILE A 77 -2.01 -2.65 -2.07
C ILE A 77 -0.80 -2.49 -1.16
N LEU A 78 0.28 -1.91 -1.68
CA LEU A 78 1.47 -1.49 -0.94
C LEU A 78 1.51 0.04 -0.90
N VAL A 79 1.38 0.62 0.29
CA VAL A 79 1.60 2.06 0.52
C VAL A 79 2.95 2.22 1.22
N LEU A 80 3.92 2.83 0.54
CA LEU A 80 5.28 2.95 1.08
C LEU A 80 5.26 3.88 2.31
N GLY A 81 5.82 3.42 3.44
CA GLY A 81 5.80 4.09 4.73
C GLY A 81 4.59 3.78 5.62
N ASP A 82 3.52 3.17 5.10
CA ASP A 82 2.36 2.71 5.87
C ASP A 82 2.61 1.27 6.34
N ILE A 83 3.28 1.15 7.48
CA ILE A 83 3.76 -0.11 8.06
C ILE A 83 2.64 -0.82 8.81
N ASN A 84 1.70 -0.04 9.36
CA ASN A 84 0.60 -0.59 10.15
C ASN A 84 -0.65 -0.91 9.30
N GLY A 85 -0.74 -0.39 8.08
CA GLY A 85 -1.82 -0.65 7.12
C GLY A 85 -3.04 0.27 7.25
N ASP A 86 -2.94 1.38 7.97
CA ASP A 86 -4.04 2.33 8.16
C ASP A 86 -4.20 3.34 7.00
N GLY A 87 -3.33 3.25 5.99
CA GLY A 87 -3.32 4.14 4.83
C GLY A 87 -2.70 5.50 5.10
N ARG A 88 -2.05 5.69 6.26
CA ARG A 88 -1.35 6.93 6.60
C ARG A 88 0.03 6.73 7.19
N ILE A 89 1.02 7.47 6.68
CA ILE A 89 2.35 7.55 7.29
C ILE A 89 2.27 8.41 8.55
N ASN A 90 2.37 7.78 9.71
CA ASN A 90 2.24 8.46 10.99
C ASN A 90 3.19 7.91 12.08
N VAL A 91 3.01 8.40 13.31
CA VAL A 91 3.87 8.02 14.46
C VAL A 91 3.72 6.53 14.81
N GLY A 92 2.59 5.91 14.46
CA GLY A 92 2.36 4.47 14.55
C GLY A 92 3.38 3.67 13.74
N ASP A 93 3.58 4.03 12.47
CA ASP A 93 4.53 3.35 11.57
C ASP A 93 5.96 3.53 12.05
N TYR A 94 6.32 4.76 12.41
CA TYR A 94 7.60 5.07 13.02
C TYR A 94 7.88 4.22 14.27
N THR A 95 6.86 4.01 15.11
CA THR A 95 6.99 3.18 16.31
C THR A 95 7.14 1.70 15.95
N LEU A 96 6.37 1.18 15.00
CA LEU A 96 6.47 -0.21 14.57
C LEU A 96 7.84 -0.53 13.95
N LEU A 97 8.37 0.35 13.10
CA LEU A 97 9.69 0.19 12.53
C LEU A 97 10.78 0.18 13.61
N ARG A 98 10.68 1.08 14.60
CA ARG A 98 11.59 1.09 15.74
C ARG A 98 11.58 -0.24 16.49
N LEU A 99 10.39 -0.79 16.75
CA LEU A 99 10.25 -2.07 17.45
C LEU A 99 10.85 -3.24 16.65
N ASN A 100 10.74 -3.20 15.32
CA ASN A 100 11.39 -4.16 14.44
C ASN A 100 12.92 -4.07 14.50
N ILE A 101 13.47 -2.86 14.38
CA ILE A 101 14.92 -2.63 14.49
C ILE A 101 15.48 -3.07 15.85
N MET A 102 14.66 -2.98 16.91
CA MET A 102 15.02 -3.45 18.25
C MET A 102 14.76 -4.95 18.47
N GLU A 103 14.30 -5.69 17.44
CA GLU A 103 13.95 -7.11 17.52
C GLU A 103 12.86 -7.43 18.57
N ILE A 104 12.00 -6.45 18.86
CA ILE A 104 10.87 -6.60 19.80
C ILE A 104 9.62 -7.09 19.06
N LYS A 105 9.46 -6.72 17.79
CA LYS A 105 8.33 -7.11 16.95
C LYS A 105 8.79 -7.32 15.51
N ASP A 106 8.57 -8.52 14.99
CA ASP A 106 8.94 -8.84 13.61
C ASP A 106 7.92 -8.29 12.62
N LEU A 107 8.38 -7.43 11.72
CA LEU A 107 7.67 -7.06 10.50
C LEU A 107 8.01 -8.06 9.40
N SER A 108 7.01 -8.46 8.63
CA SER A 108 7.19 -9.41 7.54
C SER A 108 6.25 -9.13 6.38
N GLY A 109 6.57 -9.74 5.23
CA GLY A 109 5.76 -9.66 4.02
C GLY A 109 5.54 -8.22 3.58
N LEU A 110 4.29 -7.90 3.26
CA LEU A 110 3.92 -6.60 2.70
C LEU A 110 4.17 -5.43 3.66
N TYR A 111 4.04 -5.63 4.97
CA TYR A 111 4.29 -4.59 5.97
C TYR A 111 5.78 -4.32 6.15
N ALA A 112 6.63 -5.34 6.00
CA ALA A 112 8.06 -5.15 5.90
C ALA A 112 8.43 -4.40 4.61
N ALA A 113 7.86 -4.80 3.48
CA ALA A 113 8.08 -4.09 2.20
C ALA A 113 7.60 -2.63 2.24
N ALA A 114 6.56 -2.31 3.01
CA ALA A 114 6.14 -0.91 3.22
C ALA A 114 7.12 -0.14 4.12
N GLY A 115 7.80 -0.82 5.04
CA GLY A 115 8.80 -0.20 5.92
C GLY A 115 10.17 0.04 5.29
N ASP A 116 10.51 -0.70 4.23
CA ASP A 116 11.74 -0.52 3.43
C ASP A 116 11.55 0.66 2.46
N VAL A 117 11.54 1.87 3.04
CA VAL A 117 11.20 3.10 2.32
C VAL A 117 12.32 3.57 1.40
N ASN A 118 13.56 3.14 1.64
CA ASN A 118 14.69 3.40 0.74
C ASN A 118 14.83 2.34 -0.38
N ARG A 119 14.15 1.18 -0.24
CA ARG A 119 14.13 0.05 -1.17
C ARG A 119 15.50 -0.62 -1.34
N ASP A 120 16.30 -0.67 -0.28
CA ASP A 120 17.60 -1.33 -0.24
C ASP A 120 17.53 -2.81 0.17
N GLY A 121 16.34 -3.27 0.58
CA GLY A 121 16.08 -4.64 0.99
C GLY A 121 16.31 -4.92 2.48
N GLU A 122 16.69 -3.91 3.27
CA GLU A 122 16.88 -4.00 4.70
C GLU A 122 15.91 -3.08 5.46
N LEU A 123 15.49 -3.49 6.66
CA LEU A 123 14.72 -2.64 7.56
C LEU A 123 15.62 -2.10 8.65
N ASN A 124 16.17 -0.91 8.46
CA ASN A 124 17.20 -0.37 9.34
C ASN A 124 16.99 1.11 9.70
N VAL A 125 18.02 1.71 10.32
CA VAL A 125 17.98 3.09 10.82
C VAL A 125 17.82 4.11 9.69
N SER A 126 18.20 3.78 8.46
CA SER A 126 18.01 4.61 7.28
C SER A 126 16.52 4.84 7.00
N ASP A 127 15.73 3.76 6.99
CA ASP A 127 14.28 3.81 6.80
C ASP A 127 13.59 4.57 7.91
N TYR A 128 14.00 4.29 9.15
CA TYR A 128 13.52 4.99 10.33
C TYR A 128 13.75 6.50 10.26
N THR A 129 14.91 6.90 9.73
CA THR A 129 15.24 8.31 9.53
C THR A 129 14.37 8.93 8.43
N LEU A 130 14.15 8.23 7.32
CA LEU A 130 13.31 8.72 6.22
C LEU A 130 11.85 8.91 6.65
N ILE A 131 11.27 7.97 7.39
CA ILE A 131 9.93 8.12 7.97
C ILE A 131 9.89 9.34 8.90
N LYS A 132 10.90 9.52 9.76
CA LYS A 132 10.98 10.71 10.63
C LYS A 132 10.99 12.02 9.83
N LEU A 133 11.75 12.07 8.74
CA LEU A 133 11.83 13.26 7.89
C LEU A 133 10.49 13.54 7.18
N ASP A 134 9.74 12.51 6.80
CA ASP A 134 8.39 12.67 6.24
C ASP A 134 7.43 13.29 7.26
N LEU A 135 7.42 12.74 8.49
CA LEU A 135 6.59 13.23 9.60
C LEU A 135 6.89 14.69 9.97
N LEU A 136 8.16 15.10 9.81
CA LEU A 136 8.60 16.49 10.03
C LEU A 136 8.38 17.39 8.81
N ASN A 137 7.83 16.87 7.71
CA ASN A 137 7.68 17.55 6.41
C ASN A 137 8.99 18.10 5.84
N ILE A 138 10.11 17.42 6.10
CA ILE A 138 11.44 17.77 5.59
C ILE A 138 11.71 17.07 4.26
N GLN A 139 11.36 15.78 4.17
CA GLN A 139 11.55 14.97 2.96
C GLN A 139 10.38 13.99 2.85
N LYS A 140 9.63 14.07 1.75
CA LYS A 140 8.51 13.16 1.51
C LYS A 140 8.94 11.81 0.94
N ILE A 141 8.30 10.75 1.41
CA ILE A 141 8.40 9.40 0.86
C ILE A 141 7.57 9.33 -0.43
N ASN A 142 8.13 8.75 -1.50
CA ASN A 142 7.50 8.59 -2.82
C ASN A 142 7.68 7.17 -3.39
#